data_AF-A0A8T6LYS6-F1
#
_entry.id   AF-A0A8T6LYS6-F1
#
_cell.length_a   1.000
_cell.length_b   1.000
_cell.length_c   1.000
_cell.angle_alpha   90.00
_cell.angle_beta   90.00
_cell.angle_gamma   90.00
#
_symmetry.space_group_name_H-M   'P 1'
#
loop_
_entity.id
_entity.type
_entity.pdbx_description
1 polymer ?
#
loop_
_entity_poly.entity_id
_entity_poly.type
_entity_poly.pdbx_seq_one_letter_code
_entity_poly.pdbx_strand_id
1 'polypeptide(L)'
;MRSLPLTPDVVFKGIEKALKASEFDDPTDLPSPTLSFSSMQPKLVARAQEHKIRDKARQRTEDTSPYVNGVLFGFDPTIPLEDQVEGWRTATEPDPEQLAELGLAGRAWLKKEQRQMDGEN
;
A
#
# COMPACT_ATOMS: atom_id res chain seq x y z
N MET A 1 -9.15 -21.83 5.28
CA MET A 1 -7.79 -21.48 4.81
C MET A 1 -6.78 -22.34 5.57
N ARG A 2 -5.80 -22.97 4.89
CA ARG A 2 -4.72 -23.70 5.58
C ARG A 2 -3.72 -22.69 6.15
N SER A 3 -3.40 -22.80 7.44
CA SER A 3 -2.38 -21.98 8.10
C SER A 3 -0.98 -22.43 7.68
N LEU A 4 -0.14 -21.46 7.31
CA LEU A 4 1.29 -21.65 7.06
C LEU A 4 2.05 -21.93 8.40
N PRO A 5 3.22 -22.59 8.37
CA PRO A 5 3.97 -23.05 7.19
C PRO A 5 3.51 -24.42 6.66
N LEU A 6 3.61 -24.59 5.34
CA LEU A 6 3.31 -25.87 4.66
C LEU A 6 4.59 -26.70 4.53
N THR A 7 4.50 -28.00 4.77
CA THR A 7 5.62 -28.92 4.51
C THR A 7 5.78 -29.18 3.01
N PRO A 8 6.99 -29.54 2.53
CA PRO A 8 7.23 -29.82 1.12
C PRO A 8 6.25 -30.83 0.50
N ASP A 9 5.91 -31.91 1.22
CA ASP A 9 4.94 -32.91 0.76
C ASP A 9 3.54 -32.34 0.55
N VAL A 10 3.13 -31.37 1.38
CA VAL A 10 1.83 -30.72 1.27
C VAL A 10 1.81 -29.75 0.08
N VAL A 11 2.93 -29.06 -0.18
CA VAL A 11 3.10 -28.21 -1.36
C VAL A 11 3.07 -29.06 -2.63
N PHE A 12 3.85 -30.15 -2.67
CA PHE A 12 3.92 -31.07 -3.81
C PHE A 12 2.56 -31.66 -4.17
N LYS A 13 1.83 -32.22 -3.19
CA LYS A 13 0.47 -32.73 -3.42
C LYS A 13 -0.51 -31.64 -3.87
N GLY A 14 -0.30 -30.40 -3.43
CA GLY A 14 -1.06 -29.24 -3.88
C GLY A 14 -0.82 -28.95 -5.37
N ILE A 15 0.44 -28.97 -5.80
CA ILE A 15 0.84 -28.79 -7.20
C ILE A 15 0.29 -29.92 -8.06
N GLU A 16 0.45 -31.20 -7.68
CA GLU A 16 -0.08 -32.35 -8.43
C GLU A 16 -1.61 -32.26 -8.62
N LYS A 17 -2.33 -31.87 -7.57
CA LYS A 17 -3.78 -31.73 -7.63
C LYS A 17 -4.20 -30.56 -8.54
N ALA A 18 -3.46 -29.45 -8.51
CA ALA A 18 -3.70 -28.31 -9.38
C ALA A 18 -3.41 -28.65 -10.85
N LEU A 19 -2.32 -29.38 -11.11
CA LEU A 19 -1.93 -29.83 -12.45
C LEU A 19 -2.99 -30.77 -13.07
N LYS A 20 -3.46 -31.78 -12.32
CA LYS A 20 -4.56 -32.67 -12.74
C LYS A 20 -5.87 -31.96 -13.03
N ALA A 21 -6.10 -30.78 -12.44
CA ALA A 21 -7.29 -29.96 -12.68
C ALA A 21 -7.08 -28.92 -13.79
N SER A 22 -5.86 -28.80 -14.31
CA SER A 22 -5.49 -27.91 -15.40
C SER A 22 -5.40 -28.68 -16.72
N GLU A 23 -5.20 -27.95 -17.82
CA GLU A 23 -4.99 -28.53 -19.16
C GLU A 23 -3.52 -28.88 -19.44
N PHE A 24 -2.63 -28.74 -18.44
CA PHE A 24 -1.19 -28.95 -18.58
C PHE A 24 -0.76 -30.28 -17.96
N ASP A 25 0.08 -31.03 -18.67
CA ASP A 25 0.64 -32.32 -18.22
C ASP A 25 1.98 -32.17 -17.48
N ASP A 26 2.73 -31.08 -17.73
CA ASP A 26 3.99 -30.75 -17.06
C ASP A 26 3.88 -29.38 -16.36
N PRO A 27 4.27 -29.25 -15.07
CA PRO A 27 4.29 -27.96 -14.38
C PRO A 27 5.23 -26.93 -15.02
N THR A 28 6.21 -27.35 -15.82
CA THR A 28 7.11 -26.44 -16.55
C THR A 28 6.46 -25.82 -17.79
N ASP A 29 5.34 -26.37 -18.26
CA ASP A 29 4.54 -25.82 -19.36
C ASP A 29 3.56 -24.73 -18.91
N LEU A 30 3.50 -24.46 -17.60
CA LEU A 30 2.64 -23.41 -17.06
C LEU A 30 3.05 -22.03 -17.61
N PRO A 31 2.10 -21.25 -18.15
CA PRO A 31 2.39 -19.91 -18.61
C PRO A 31 2.81 -19.03 -17.43
N SER A 32 3.68 -18.05 -17.71
CA SER A 32 4.03 -17.04 -16.71
C SER A 32 2.76 -16.32 -16.23
N PRO A 33 2.62 -16.06 -14.92
CA PRO A 33 1.45 -15.37 -14.40
C PRO A 33 1.32 -14.01 -15.05
N THR A 34 0.15 -13.74 -15.62
CA THR A 34 -0.17 -12.43 -16.20
C THR A 34 -1.01 -11.64 -15.23
N LEU A 35 -0.73 -10.35 -15.13
CA LEU A 35 -1.50 -9.45 -14.28
C LEU A 35 -2.64 -8.85 -15.10
N SER A 36 -3.87 -9.12 -14.70
CA SER A 36 -5.05 -8.48 -15.28
C SER A 36 -5.32 -7.18 -14.54
N PHE A 37 -5.24 -6.07 -15.26
CA PHE A 37 -5.49 -4.75 -14.70
C PHE A 37 -6.99 -4.43 -14.70
N SER A 38 -7.47 -3.80 -13.63
CA SER A 38 -8.81 -3.22 -13.61
C SER A 38 -8.87 -1.91 -14.41
N SER A 39 -10.07 -1.39 -14.62
CA SER A 39 -10.31 -0.07 -15.22
C SER A 39 -9.68 1.10 -14.43
N MET A 40 -9.19 0.86 -13.21
CA MET A 40 -8.45 1.87 -12.44
C MET A 40 -7.00 2.04 -12.91
N GLN A 41 -6.38 1.02 -13.50
CA GLN A 41 -4.96 1.09 -13.85
C GLN A 41 -4.62 2.27 -14.77
N PRO A 42 -5.36 2.53 -15.88
CA PRO A 42 -5.04 3.65 -16.74
C PRO A 42 -5.14 5.00 -16.03
N LYS A 43 -6.12 5.13 -15.11
CA LYS A 43 -6.30 6.35 -14.30
C LYS A 43 -5.13 6.57 -13.35
N LEU A 44 -4.67 5.52 -12.68
CA LEU A 44 -3.53 5.60 -11.76
C LEU A 44 -2.23 5.93 -12.52
N VAL A 45 -2.02 5.33 -13.69
CA VAL A 45 -0.83 5.61 -14.53
C VAL A 45 -0.82 7.06 -14.99
N ALA A 46 -1.95 7.60 -15.47
CA ALA A 46 -2.05 8.99 -15.90
C ALA A 46 -1.73 9.96 -14.74
N ARG A 47 -2.35 9.76 -13.57
CA ARG A 47 -2.09 10.60 -12.38
C ARG A 47 -0.65 10.51 -11.90
N ALA A 48 -0.04 9.33 -11.94
CA ALA A 48 1.37 9.15 -11.59
C ALA A 48 2.29 9.96 -12.52
N GLN A 49 1.97 10.04 -13.83
CA GLN A 49 2.73 10.85 -14.78
C GLN A 49 2.57 12.35 -14.50
N GLU A 50 1.35 12.82 -14.24
CA GLU A 50 1.07 14.21 -13.85
C GLU A 50 1.87 14.61 -12.59
N HIS A 51 1.86 13.75 -11.58
CA HIS A 51 2.62 13.94 -10.35
C HIS A 51 4.12 14.01 -10.61
N LYS A 52 4.66 13.10 -11.41
CA LYS A 52 6.09 13.08 -11.77
C LYS A 52 6.55 14.37 -12.44
N ILE A 53 5.72 14.92 -13.34
CA ILE A 53 6.04 16.19 -14.03
C ILE A 53 6.05 17.34 -13.02
N ARG A 54 5.01 17.45 -12.18
CA ARG A 54 4.88 18.46 -11.13
C ARG A 54 6.04 18.41 -10.13
N ASP A 55 6.35 17.24 -9.62
CA ASP A 55 7.42 17.06 -8.62
C ASP A 55 8.78 17.43 -9.21
N LYS A 56 9.03 17.09 -10.48
CA LYS A 56 10.24 17.51 -11.20
C LYS A 56 10.30 19.03 -11.43
N ALA A 57 9.16 19.67 -11.68
CA ALA A 57 9.10 21.12 -11.81
C ALA A 57 9.44 21.79 -10.46
N ARG A 58 8.82 21.33 -9.37
CA ARG A 58 9.11 21.81 -8.00
C ARG A 58 10.57 21.68 -7.58
N GLN A 59 11.26 20.64 -7.99
CA GLN A 59 12.70 20.50 -7.73
C GLN A 59 13.55 21.58 -8.41
N ARG A 60 13.03 22.22 -9.46
CA ARG A 60 13.75 23.19 -10.30
C ARG A 60 13.27 24.63 -10.15
N THR A 61 12.06 24.84 -9.64
CA THR A 61 11.45 26.16 -9.42
C THR A 61 11.28 26.45 -7.92
N GLU A 62 11.31 27.73 -7.53
CA GLU A 62 10.95 28.20 -6.18
C GLU A 62 9.44 28.06 -5.85
N ASP A 63 8.72 27.14 -6.51
CA ASP A 63 7.30 26.89 -6.23
C ASP A 63 7.18 26.16 -4.88
N THR A 64 6.98 26.96 -3.83
CA THR A 64 6.81 26.54 -2.44
C THR A 64 5.35 26.32 -2.06
N SER A 65 4.42 26.34 -3.02
CA SER A 65 2.99 26.19 -2.72
C SER A 65 2.76 24.91 -1.90
N PRO A 66 1.85 24.88 -0.93
CA PRO A 66 1.48 23.64 -0.26
C PRO A 66 0.95 22.63 -1.27
N TYR A 67 1.28 21.35 -1.09
CA TYR A 67 0.64 20.25 -1.82
C TYR A 67 0.10 19.27 -0.80
N VAL A 68 -1.22 19.30 -0.60
CA VAL A 68 -1.92 18.41 0.31
C VAL A 68 -2.54 17.23 -0.45
N ASN A 69 -2.71 16.10 0.24
CA ASN A 69 -3.24 14.87 -0.36
C ASN A 69 -4.73 14.95 -0.78
N GLY A 70 -5.38 16.10 -0.62
CA GLY A 70 -6.79 16.32 -0.97
C GLY A 70 -7.10 16.09 -2.44
N VAL A 71 -6.13 16.31 -3.32
CA VAL A 71 -6.27 16.04 -4.77
C VAL A 71 -6.68 14.61 -5.05
N LEU A 72 -6.26 13.64 -4.23
CA LEU A 72 -6.65 12.24 -4.40
C LEU A 72 -8.16 12.06 -4.35
N PHE A 73 -8.86 12.94 -3.63
CA PHE A 73 -10.30 12.92 -3.43
C PHE A 73 -11.04 14.02 -4.24
N GLY A 74 -10.33 14.73 -5.12
CA GLY A 74 -10.90 15.78 -5.96
C GLY A 74 -10.92 17.18 -5.35
N PHE A 75 -10.21 17.39 -4.25
CA PHE A 75 -10.09 18.70 -3.58
C PHE A 75 -8.92 19.52 -4.11
N ASP A 76 -8.91 20.83 -3.79
CA ASP A 76 -7.84 21.75 -4.15
C ASP A 76 -6.50 21.32 -3.52
N PRO A 77 -5.41 21.15 -4.31
CA PRO A 77 -4.09 20.78 -3.79
C PRO A 77 -3.46 21.78 -2.83
N THR A 78 -3.89 23.03 -2.87
CA THR A 78 -3.21 24.16 -2.21
C THR A 78 -3.85 24.54 -0.88
N ILE A 79 -5.02 23.96 -0.57
CA ILE A 79 -5.80 24.23 0.64
C ILE A 79 -5.90 22.95 1.47
N PRO A 80 -5.61 22.95 2.78
CA PRO A 80 -5.84 21.80 3.66
C PRO A 80 -7.27 21.23 3.56
N LEU A 81 -7.45 19.92 3.76
CA LEU A 81 -8.79 19.31 3.63
C LEU A 81 -9.76 19.81 4.71
N GLU A 82 -9.27 20.01 5.93
CA GLU A 82 -10.07 20.58 7.02
C GLU A 82 -10.67 21.95 6.69
N ASP A 83 -10.01 22.72 5.81
CA ASP A 83 -10.48 24.04 5.37
C ASP A 83 -11.43 23.96 4.17
N GLN A 84 -11.48 22.82 3.47
CA GLN A 84 -12.34 22.62 2.30
C GLN A 84 -13.64 21.88 2.62
N VAL A 85 -13.62 20.98 3.62
CA VAL A 85 -14.78 20.16 3.98
C VAL A 85 -14.88 19.99 5.49
N GLU A 86 -16.03 20.38 6.04
CA GLU A 86 -16.34 20.21 7.46
C GLU A 86 -16.33 18.72 7.86
N GLY A 87 -15.69 18.42 8.99
CA GLY A 87 -15.57 17.05 9.54
C GLY A 87 -14.34 16.28 9.09
N TRP A 88 -13.58 16.78 8.10
CA TRP A 88 -12.26 16.25 7.78
C TRP A 88 -11.21 16.80 8.75
N ARG A 89 -10.29 15.93 9.19
CA ARG A 89 -9.15 16.32 10.03
C ARG A 89 -7.87 15.70 9.47
N THR A 90 -6.84 16.51 9.30
CA THR A 90 -5.49 16.00 9.06
C THR A 90 -4.95 15.45 10.38
N ALA A 91 -4.59 14.17 10.40
CA ALA A 91 -3.93 13.53 11.53
C ALA A 91 -2.58 12.98 11.05
N THR A 92 -1.49 13.47 11.63
CA THR A 92 -0.13 12.95 11.41
C THR A 92 0.14 11.71 12.26
N GLU A 93 -0.62 11.54 13.34
CA GLU A 93 -0.58 10.38 14.24
C GLU A 93 -2.00 9.85 14.44
N PRO A 94 -2.22 8.52 14.46
CA PRO A 94 -3.52 7.97 14.78
C PRO A 94 -3.83 8.23 16.25
N ASP A 95 -5.10 8.44 16.57
CA ASP A 95 -5.50 8.67 17.97
C ASP A 95 -5.35 7.38 18.81
N PRO A 96 -5.28 7.50 20.15
CA PRO A 96 -5.11 6.32 21.01
C PRO A 96 -6.23 5.28 20.91
N GLU A 97 -7.45 5.71 20.60
CA GLU A 97 -8.62 4.84 20.47
C GLU A 97 -8.55 4.03 19.17
N GLN A 98 -8.20 4.66 18.06
CA GLN A 98 -7.91 4.06 16.76
C GLN A 98 -6.72 3.09 16.83
N LEU A 99 -5.65 3.46 17.53
CA LEU A 99 -4.51 2.56 17.75
C LEU A 99 -4.92 1.30 18.51
N ALA A 100 -5.82 1.42 19.48
CA ALA A 100 -6.36 0.28 20.20
C ALA A 100 -7.21 -0.64 19.30
N GLU A 101 -7.99 -0.07 18.39
CA GLU A 101 -8.82 -0.81 17.42
C GLU A 101 -8.00 -1.51 16.32
N LEU A 102 -6.84 -0.97 15.96
CA LEU A 102 -5.93 -1.53 14.94
C LEU A 102 -5.15 -2.78 15.40
N GLY A 103 -5.32 -3.21 16.65
CA GLY A 103 -4.76 -4.45 17.18
C GLY A 103 -3.24 -4.56 17.01
N LEU A 104 -2.78 -5.55 16.24
CA LEU A 104 -1.34 -5.80 16.04
C LEU A 104 -0.66 -4.63 15.31
N ALA A 105 -1.35 -3.97 14.38
CA ALA A 105 -0.81 -2.84 13.63
C ALA A 105 -0.64 -1.60 14.53
N GLY A 106 -1.59 -1.35 15.44
CA GLY A 106 -1.46 -0.27 16.42
C GLY A 106 -0.32 -0.50 17.42
N ARG A 107 -0.12 -1.75 17.86
CA ARG A 107 1.02 -2.12 18.71
C ARG A 107 2.36 -1.96 17.99
N ALA A 108 2.41 -2.20 16.68
CA ALA A 108 3.60 -1.99 15.87
C ALA A 108 3.91 -0.50 15.70
N TRP A 109 2.88 0.34 15.55
CA TRP A 109 3.03 1.81 15.48
C TRP A 109 3.63 2.40 16.76
N LEU A 110 3.19 1.91 17.92
CA LEU A 110 3.70 2.33 19.23
C LEU A 110 5.11 1.80 19.54
N LYS A 111 5.65 0.90 18.72
CA LYS A 111 6.94 0.27 18.99
C LYS A 111 8.07 1.23 18.65
N LYS A 112 8.72 1.75 19.70
CA LYS A 112 9.97 2.51 19.56
C LYS A 112 11.07 1.54 19.11
N GLU A 113 11.75 1.86 18.01
CA GLU A 113 12.87 1.07 17.48
C GLU A 113 13.96 0.88 18.55
N GLN A 114 14.58 -0.30 18.60
CA GLN A 114 15.58 -0.63 19.63
C GLN A 114 16.74 0.38 19.72
N ARG A 115 17.07 1.05 18.62
CA ARG A 115 18.15 2.05 18.56
C ARG A 115 17.84 3.35 19.33
N GLN A 116 16.59 3.51 19.76
CA GLN A 116 16.06 4.66 20.48
C GLN A 116 15.70 4.31 21.94
N MET A 117 15.94 3.06 22.36
CA MET A 117 15.95 2.70 23.75
C MET A 117 17.40 2.82 24.21
N ASP A 118 17.72 3.93 24.90
CA ASP A 118 19.00 4.05 25.60
C ASP A 118 19.16 2.82 26.48
N GLY A 119 20.22 2.04 26.25
CA GLY A 119 20.32 0.67 26.69
C GLY A 119 20.15 0.49 28.20
N GLU A 120 18.95 0.09 28.61
CA GLU A 120 18.70 -0.55 29.90
C GLU A 120 18.58 -2.05 29.64
N ASN A 121 19.71 -2.72 29.85
CA ASN A 121 19.82 -4.18 30.00
C ASN A 121 19.53 -4.55 31.45
#